data_AF-A0A836RQ08-F1
#
_entry.id   AF-A0A836RQ08-F1
#
_cell.length_a   1.000
_cell.length_b   1.000
_cell.length_c   1.000
_cell.angle_alpha   90.00
_cell.angle_beta   90.00
_cell.angle_gamma   90.00
#
_symmetry.space_group_name_H-M   'P 1'
#
loop_
_entity.id
_entity.type
_entity.pdbx_description
1 polymer ?
#
loop_
_entity_poly.entity_id
_entity_poly.type
_entity_poly.pdbx_seq_one_letter_code
_entity_poly.pdbx_strand_id
1 'polypeptide(L)' 'MCGHDGIRRGYEVFHTSPRVRVEKISPSVYLIRIDDEKIRFFEALWEIPEGVTYNAYIVTGPERIVLIDTVKRGFE' A
#
# COMPACT_ATOMS: atom_id res chain seq x y z
N MET A 1 15.98 -27.05 3.96
CA MET A 1 15.99 -28.00 5.09
C MET A 1 14.87 -27.60 6.02
N CYS A 2 14.01 -28.57 6.30
CA CYS A 2 12.79 -28.47 7.10
C CYS A 2 13.09 -28.07 8.55
N GLY A 3 12.12 -27.41 9.19
CA GLY A 3 12.09 -27.12 10.61
C GLY A 3 10.74 -26.53 11.02
N HIS A 4 9.68 -27.34 10.89
CA HIS A 4 8.41 -27.14 11.59
C HIS A 4 8.63 -27.51 13.06
N ASP A 5 8.16 -26.68 14.00
CA ASP A 5 7.41 -27.14 15.17
C ASP A 5 6.86 -25.94 15.98
N GLY A 6 5.54 -25.93 16.19
CA GLY A 6 4.88 -24.97 17.07
C GLY A 6 3.42 -24.70 16.73
N ILE A 7 2.52 -25.67 16.97
CA ILE A 7 1.07 -25.43 16.98
C ILE A 7 0.67 -24.89 18.36
N ARG A 8 0.15 -23.65 18.44
CA ARG A 8 -0.76 -23.20 19.52
C ARG A 8 -1.80 -22.19 19.00
N ARG A 9 -3.04 -22.68 18.92
CA ARG A 9 -4.36 -22.03 19.04
C ARG A 9 -4.47 -20.50 18.90
N GLY A 10 -5.36 -20.10 17.98
CA GLY A 10 -6.20 -18.90 18.11
C GLY A 10 -5.72 -17.74 17.24
N TYR A 11 -6.63 -17.24 16.41
CA TYR A 11 -6.47 -16.14 15.44
C TYR A 11 -5.65 -16.51 14.21
N GLU A 12 -6.35 -16.95 13.15
CA GLU A 12 -5.84 -16.83 11.79
C GLU A 12 -5.54 -15.34 11.55
N VAL A 13 -4.27 -14.95 11.61
CA VAL A 13 -3.82 -13.67 11.09
C VAL A 13 -3.93 -13.80 9.58
N PHE A 14 -5.10 -13.47 9.04
CA PHE A 14 -5.24 -13.16 7.62
C PHE A 14 -4.39 -11.92 7.36
N HIS A 15 -3.11 -12.12 7.05
CA HIS A 15 -2.28 -11.08 6.51
C HIS A 15 -2.71 -10.90 5.05
N THR A 16 -3.91 -10.35 4.84
CA THR A 16 -4.25 -9.81 3.52
C THR A 16 -3.29 -8.65 3.32
N SER A 17 -2.29 -8.88 2.49
CA SER A 17 -1.44 -7.81 1.98
C SER A 17 -2.35 -6.74 1.37
N PRO A 18 -2.02 -5.45 1.53
CA PRO A 18 -2.82 -4.38 0.93
C PRO A 18 -2.88 -4.58 -0.59
N ARG A 19 -3.96 -4.14 -1.22
CA ARG A 19 -4.04 -4.15 -2.68
C ARG A 19 -3.15 -3.04 -3.21
N VAL A 20 -2.15 -3.41 -4.00
CA VAL A 20 -1.25 -2.48 -4.69
C VAL A 20 -1.61 -2.46 -6.17
N ARG A 21 -1.75 -1.26 -6.74
CA ARG A 21 -2.02 -1.02 -8.16
C ARG A 21 -0.91 -0.15 -8.73
N VAL A 22 -0.30 -0.60 -9.81
CA VAL A 22 0.66 0.18 -10.60
C VAL A 22 0.08 0.34 -11.99
N GLU A 23 -0.25 1.57 -12.37
CA GLU A 23 -0.98 1.85 -13.60
C GLU A 23 -0.37 3.03 -14.34
N LYS A 24 -0.21 2.89 -15.65
CA LYS A 24 0.16 4.01 -16.51
C LYS A 24 -1.09 4.83 -16.80
N ILE A 25 -1.20 5.99 -16.16
CA ILE A 25 -2.39 6.86 -16.25
C ILE A 25 -2.24 7.94 -17.33
N SER A 26 -1.03 8.14 -17.84
CA SER A 26 -0.75 8.99 -19.01
C SER A 26 0.53 8.54 -19.71
N PRO A 27 0.89 9.06 -20.90
CA PRO A 27 2.09 8.65 -21.64
C PRO A 27 3.40 8.65 -20.83
N SER A 28 3.52 9.52 -19.84
CA SER A 28 4.71 9.71 -19.01
C SER A 28 4.45 9.59 -17.50
N VAL A 29 3.23 9.23 -17.07
CA VAL A 29 2.89 9.19 -15.64
C VAL A 29 2.41 7.80 -15.24
N TYR A 30 3.06 7.26 -14.22
CA TYR A 30 2.66 6.04 -13.52
C TYR A 30 2.09 6.41 -12.16
N LEU A 31 0.93 5.84 -11.84
CA LEU A 31 0.36 5.79 -10.50
C LEU A 31 0.87 4.54 -9.79
N ILE A 32 1.29 4.71 -8.54
CA ILE A 32 1.47 3.65 -7.57
C ILE A 32 0.44 3.91 -6.47
N ARG A 33 -0.52 3.01 -6.30
CA ARG A 33 -1.63 3.15 -5.36
C ARG A 33 -1.66 1.97 -4.41
N ILE A 34 -1.83 2.24 -3.12
CA ILE A 34 -2.04 1.24 -2.08
C ILE A 34 -3.40 1.50 -1.43
N ASP A 35 -4.28 0.51 -1.47
CA ASP A 35 -5.56 0.53 -0.74
C ASP A 35 -5.32 0.05 0.71
N ASP A 36 -5.41 0.96 1.69
CA ASP A 36 -5.42 0.64 3.13
C ASP A 36 -6.87 0.60 3.61
N GLU A 37 -7.47 -0.60 3.55
CA GLU A 37 -8.81 -0.87 4.09
C GLU A 37 -8.78 -1.19 5.61
N LYS A 38 -7.58 -1.26 6.22
CA LYS A 38 -7.40 -1.60 7.63
C LYS A 38 -7.47 -0.36 8.52
N ILE A 39 -7.09 0.81 8.02
CA ILE A 39 -7.25 2.05 8.76
C ILE A 39 -8.74 2.29 9.05
N ARG A 40 -9.04 2.59 10.31
CA ARG A 40 -10.42 2.88 10.77
C ARG A 40 -10.63 4.35 11.10
N PHE A 41 -9.56 5.05 11.47
CA PHE A 41 -9.59 6.45 11.86
C PHE A 41 -8.51 7.22 11.11
N PHE A 42 -8.91 8.18 10.28
CA PHE A 42 -8.00 9.15 9.69
C PHE A 42 -7.63 10.20 10.75
N GLU A 43 -6.33 10.52 10.84
CA GLU A 43 -5.77 11.42 11.87
C GLU A 43 -6.17 11.04 13.31
N ALA A 44 -6.41 9.75 13.55
CA ALA A 44 -6.88 9.23 14.83
C ALA A 44 -8.23 9.81 15.33
N LEU A 45 -9.01 10.45 14.45
CA LEU A 45 -10.27 11.10 14.82
C LEU A 45 -11.44 10.73 13.90
N TRP A 46 -11.23 10.79 12.60
CA TRP A 46 -12.31 10.67 11.61
C TRP A 46 -12.55 9.22 11.25
N GLU A 47 -13.73 8.66 11.57
CA GLU A 47 -14.07 7.30 11.17
C GLU A 47 -14.21 7.21 9.64
N ILE A 48 -13.52 6.24 9.05
CA ILE A 48 -13.44 6.02 7.59
C ILE A 48 -13.59 4.53 7.29
N PRO A 49 -14.83 3.97 7.33
CA PRO A 49 -15.07 2.56 7.12
C PRO A 49 -14.65 2.05 5.72
N GLU A 50 -14.55 2.96 4.74
CA GLU A 50 -14.08 2.70 3.37
C GLU A 50 -12.55 2.64 3.22
N GLY A 51 -11.79 3.01 4.25
CA GLY A 51 -10.34 3.07 4.23
C GLY A 51 -9.78 4.29 3.48
N VAL A 52 -8.50 4.25 3.14
CA VAL A 52 -7.81 5.31 2.37
C VAL A 52 -6.91 4.73 1.29
N THR A 53 -6.46 5.61 0.40
CA THR A 53 -5.48 5.27 -0.62
C THR A 53 -4.23 6.11 -0.46
N TYR A 54 -3.07 5.47 -0.42
CA TYR A 54 -1.79 6.17 -0.52
C TYR A 54 -1.32 6.11 -1.97
N ASN A 55 -1.25 7.27 -2.62
CA ASN A 55 -0.85 7.38 -4.01
C ASN A 55 0.52 8.04 -4.10
N ALA A 56 1.42 7.43 -4.84
CA ALA A 56 2.67 8.03 -5.29
C ALA A 56 2.70 8.02 -6.82
N TYR A 57 3.47 8.92 -7.41
CA TYR A 57 3.56 9.04 -8.86
C TYR A 57 4.99 9.03 -9.35
N ILE A 58 5.21 8.35 -10.48
CA ILE A 58 6.46 8.44 -11.21
C ILE A 58 6.18 9.17 -12.53
N VAL A 59 6.86 10.29 -12.74
CA VAL A 59 6.84 11.04 -14.00
C VAL A 59 8.14 10.76 -14.75
N THR A 60 8.03 10.16 -15.93
CA THR A 60 9.16 9.78 -16.78
C THR A 60 9.35 10.79 -17.91
N GLY A 61 10.50 11.44 -17.97
CA GLY A 61 10.99 12.20 -19.12
C GLY A 61 12.17 11.50 -19.80
N PRO A 62 12.61 11.98 -20.97
CA PRO A 62 13.73 11.39 -21.70
C PRO A 62 15.07 11.48 -20.94
N GLU A 63 15.26 12.51 -20.12
CA GLU A 63 16.51 12.74 -19.38
C GLU A 63 16.40 12.52 -17.87
N ARG A 64 15.18 12.57 -17.33
CA ARG A 64 14.93 12.58 -15.88
C ARG A 64 13.69 11.78 -15.53
N ILE A 65 13.74 11.20 -14.34
CA ILE A 65 12.60 10.54 -13.71
C ILE A 65 12.35 11.25 -12.39
N VAL A 66 11.09 11.58 -12.12
CA VAL A 66 10.68 12.28 -10.89
C VAL A 66 9.72 11.40 -10.12
N LEU A 67 9.98 11.24 -8.82
CA LEU A 67 9.06 10.67 -7.85
C LEU A 67 8.30 11.82 -7.17
N ILE A 68 6.98 11.70 -7.11
CA ILE A 68 6.09 12.62 -6.39
C ILE A 68 5.40 11.83 -5.27
N ASP A 69 5.53 12.33 -4.05
CA ASP A 69 5.06 11.72 -2.81
C ASP A 69 5.63 10.31 -2.54
N THR A 70 5.18 9.72 -1.44
CA THR A 70 5.51 8.37 -0.99
C THR A 70 4.30 7.76 -0.28
N VAL A 71 4.40 6.50 0.13
CA VAL A 71 3.36 5.82 0.89
C VAL A 71 3.61 5.91 2.40
N LYS A 72 2.59 5.58 3.20
CA LYS A 72 2.72 5.48 4.66
C LYS A 72 3.70 4.36 5.03
N ARG A 73 4.46 4.57 6.11
CA ARG A 73 5.38 3.56 6.66
C ARG A 73 4.66 2.23 6.96
N GLY A 74 5.31 1.13 6.66
CA GLY A 74 4.77 -0.24 6.69
C GLY A 74 4.23 -0.71 5.35
N PHE A 75 4.31 0.13 4.32
CA PHE A 75 3.93 -0.19 2.95
C PHE A 75 5.09 -0.04 1.94
N GLU A 76 6.30 0.33 2.41
CA GLU A 76 7.53 0.32 1.62
C GLU A 76 8.00 -1.07 1.16
#